data_AF-A0A662HZB9-F1
#
_entry.id   AF-A0A662HZB9-F1
#
_cell.length_a   1.000
_cell.length_b   1.000
_cell.length_c   1.000
_cell.angle_alpha   90.00
_cell.angle_beta   90.00
_cell.angle_gamma   90.00
#
_symmetry.space_group_name_H-M   'P 1'
#
loop_
_entity.id
_entity.type
_entity.pdbx_description
1 polymer ?
#
loop_
_entity_poly.entity_id
_entity_poly.type
_entity_poly.pdbx_seq_one_letter_code
_entity_poly.pdbx_strand_id
1 'polypeptide(L)'
;MIKMSAAVRARFALAFILALVNDILDIVGFFSSPVIESAADILLAAALLFLLGLSPVPIAVAILDAFPGIDLSPAWTAYVAYKYLTKKTARKVKVE
;
A
#
# COMPACT_ATOMS: atom_id res chain seq x y z
N MET A 1 16.35 8.87 20.59
CA MET A 1 15.28 8.52 19.61
C MET A 1 15.92 8.30 18.24
N ILE A 2 16.20 7.06 17.84
CA ILE A 2 16.90 6.78 16.57
C ILE A 2 15.91 6.93 15.41
N LYS A 3 16.13 7.96 14.58
CA LYS A 3 15.27 8.28 13.44
C LYS A 3 15.52 7.30 12.29
N MET A 4 14.47 6.94 11.55
CA MET A 4 14.62 6.25 10.26
C MET A 4 15.58 7.04 9.34
N SER A 5 16.21 6.41 8.36
CA SER A 5 16.97 7.19 7.37
C SER A 5 15.99 8.03 6.52
N ALA A 6 16.47 9.15 5.98
CA ALA A 6 15.64 10.02 5.13
C ALA A 6 15.09 9.25 3.92
N ALA A 7 15.92 8.42 3.28
CA ALA A 7 15.51 7.59 2.14
C ALA A 7 14.37 6.61 2.48
N VAL A 8 14.42 5.97 3.66
CA VAL A 8 13.33 5.05 4.05
C VAL A 8 12.05 5.83 4.35
N ARG A 9 12.13 7.00 4.99
CA ARG A 9 10.96 7.86 5.18
C ARG A 9 10.36 8.30 3.85
N ALA A 10 11.18 8.69 2.88
CA ALA A 10 10.73 9.10 1.56
C ALA A 10 9.98 7.96 0.83
N ARG A 11 10.50 6.72 0.89
CA ARG A 11 9.81 5.55 0.34
C ARG A 11 8.44 5.31 0.98
N PHE A 12 8.34 5.41 2.30
CA PHE A 12 7.05 5.28 2.98
C PHE A 12 6.10 6.44 2.66
N ALA A 13 6.60 7.68 2.58
CA ALA A 13 5.78 8.83 2.21
C ALA A 13 5.20 8.66 0.79
N LEU A 14 6.03 8.23 -0.17
CA LEU A 14 5.57 7.92 -1.52
C LEU A 14 4.55 6.78 -1.52
N ALA A 15 4.82 5.68 -0.80
CA ALA A 15 3.88 4.57 -0.69
C ALA A 15 2.53 5.00 -0.08
N PHE A 16 2.54 5.88 0.93
CA PHE A 16 1.32 6.43 1.52
C PHE A 16 0.54 7.29 0.53
N ILE A 17 1.22 8.15 -0.23
CA ILE A 17 0.55 8.97 -1.25
C ILE A 17 -0.11 8.08 -2.30
N LEU A 18 0.62 7.08 -2.81
CA LEU A 18 0.09 6.15 -3.82
C LEU A 18 -1.13 5.37 -3.29
N ALA A 19 -1.01 4.80 -2.10
CA ALA A 19 -2.09 4.02 -1.49
C ALA A 19 -3.32 4.88 -1.16
N LEU A 20 -3.10 6.09 -0.61
CA LEU A 20 -4.19 7.00 -0.28
C LEU A 20 -4.92 7.49 -1.54
N VAL A 21 -4.18 7.80 -2.59
CA VAL A 21 -4.78 8.18 -3.88
C VAL A 21 -5.61 7.03 -4.43
N ASN A 22 -5.12 5.79 -4.38
CA ASN A 22 -5.89 4.63 -4.85
C ASN A 22 -7.18 4.43 -4.06
N ASP A 23 -7.09 4.35 -2.73
CA ASP A 23 -8.27 4.18 -1.88
C ASP A 23 -9.32 5.28 -2.16
N ILE A 24 -8.89 6.52 -2.44
CA ILE A 24 -9.81 7.59 -2.84
C ILE A 24 -10.44 7.32 -4.21
N LEU A 25 -9.66 6.92 -5.21
CA LEU A 25 -10.14 6.62 -6.56
C LEU A 25 -11.15 5.46 -6.55
N ASP A 26 -10.92 4.44 -5.74
CA ASP A 26 -11.80 3.29 -5.57
C ASP A 26 -13.11 3.72 -4.88
N ILE A 27 -13.02 4.41 -3.73
CA ILE A 27 -14.19 4.91 -2.97
C ILE A 27 -15.08 5.82 -3.83
N VAL A 28 -14.50 6.68 -4.67
CA VAL A 28 -15.28 7.57 -5.55
C VAL A 28 -15.75 6.89 -6.83
N GLY A 29 -15.38 5.63 -7.05
CA GLY A 29 -15.68 4.89 -8.27
C GLY A 29 -15.14 5.59 -9.53
N PHE A 30 -13.93 6.13 -9.45
CA PHE A 30 -13.37 6.98 -10.50
C PHE A 30 -13.24 6.25 -11.84
N PHE A 31 -12.85 4.97 -11.80
CA PHE A 31 -12.75 4.15 -13.00
C PHE A 31 -14.09 3.49 -13.31
N SER A 32 -14.71 3.86 -14.43
CA SER A 32 -15.95 3.22 -14.88
C SER A 32 -15.75 1.85 -15.55
N SER A 33 -14.49 1.46 -15.80
CA SER A 33 -14.14 0.20 -16.44
C SER A 33 -13.43 -0.71 -15.44
N PRO A 34 -13.99 -1.89 -15.11
CA PRO A 34 -13.37 -2.84 -14.18
C PRO A 34 -11.97 -3.29 -14.62
N VAL A 35 -11.72 -3.31 -15.93
CA VAL A 35 -10.41 -3.68 -16.49
C VAL A 35 -9.35 -2.62 -16.18
N ILE A 36 -9.73 -1.33 -16.20
CA ILE A 36 -8.80 -0.23 -15.92
C ILE A 36 -8.50 -0.17 -14.42
N GLU A 37 -9.52 -0.34 -13.58
CA GLU A 37 -9.40 -0.42 -12.13
C GLU A 37 -8.46 -1.57 -11.71
N SER A 38 -8.72 -2.79 -12.19
CA SER A 38 -7.84 -3.95 -11.92
C SER A 38 -6.40 -3.71 -12.38
N ALA A 39 -6.19 -3.04 -13.52
CA ALA A 39 -4.85 -2.71 -13.99
C ALA A 39 -4.16 -1.69 -13.07
N ALA A 40 -4.91 -0.71 -12.55
CA ALA A 40 -4.40 0.26 -11.57
C ALA A 40 -4.00 -0.44 -10.25
N ASP A 41 -4.82 -1.37 -9.74
CA ASP A 41 -4.51 -2.13 -8.52
C ASP A 41 -3.27 -3.01 -8.68
N ILE A 42 -3.11 -3.66 -9.83
CA ILE A 42 -1.91 -4.45 -10.14
C ILE A 42 -0.67 -3.55 -10.15
N LEU A 43 -0.76 -2.37 -10.79
CA LEU A 43 0.34 -1.41 -10.82
C LEU A 43 0.67 -0.86 -9.43
N LEU A 44 -0.35 -0.58 -8.61
CA LEU A 44 -0.16 -0.16 -7.23
C LEU A 44 0.52 -1.26 -6.41
N ALA A 45 0.03 -2.50 -6.49
CA ALA A 45 0.61 -3.63 -5.79
C ALA A 45 2.10 -3.79 -6.16
N ALA A 46 2.43 -3.74 -7.46
CA ALA A 46 3.81 -3.79 -7.93
C ALA A 46 4.66 -2.63 -7.37
N ALA A 47 4.14 -1.40 -7.38
CA ALA A 47 4.81 -0.24 -6.81
C ALA A 47 5.05 -0.38 -5.30
N LEU A 48 4.07 -0.88 -4.54
CA LEU A 48 4.21 -1.13 -3.11
C LEU A 48 5.23 -2.22 -2.81
N LEU A 49 5.26 -3.30 -3.60
CA LEU A 49 6.27 -4.35 -3.51
C LEU A 49 7.68 -3.79 -3.76
N PHE A 50 7.84 -2.94 -4.77
CA PHE A 50 9.11 -2.29 -5.08
C PHE A 50 9.56 -1.33 -3.95
N LEU A 51 8.64 -0.52 -3.41
CA LEU A 51 8.97 0.50 -2.40
C LEU A 51 9.19 -0.10 -1.00
N LEU A 52 8.39 -1.08 -0.62
CA LEU A 52 8.30 -1.60 0.76
C LEU A 52 8.87 -3.02 0.92
N GLY A 53 9.27 -3.65 -0.18
CA GLY A 53 9.77 -5.03 -0.24
C GLY A 53 8.65 -6.05 -0.46
N LEU A 54 9.05 -7.25 -0.87
CA LEU A 54 8.13 -8.35 -1.19
C LEU A 54 7.20 -8.67 -0.01
N SER A 55 5.92 -8.79 -0.32
CA SER A 55 4.87 -9.20 0.62
C SER A 55 3.71 -9.80 -0.16
N PRO A 56 3.10 -10.89 0.33
CA PRO A 56 1.91 -11.46 -0.31
C PRO A 56 0.67 -10.56 -0.14
N VAL A 57 0.67 -9.62 0.82
CA VAL A 57 -0.53 -8.85 1.17
C VAL A 57 -1.02 -7.97 0.01
N PRO A 58 -0.20 -7.10 -0.63
CA PRO A 58 -0.68 -6.28 -1.75
C PRO A 58 -1.12 -7.10 -2.97
N ILE A 59 -0.55 -8.30 -3.15
CA ILE A 59 -0.96 -9.23 -4.21
C ILE A 59 -2.36 -9.78 -3.90
N ALA A 60 -2.60 -10.19 -2.65
CA ALA A 60 -3.91 -10.67 -2.22
C ALA A 60 -4.99 -9.58 -2.31
N VAL A 61 -4.66 -8.34 -1.92
CA VAL A 61 -5.59 -7.20 -2.05
C VAL A 61 -5.94 -6.96 -3.52
N ALA A 62 -4.95 -6.85 -4.41
CA ALA A 62 -5.20 -6.68 -5.85
C ALA A 62 -6.07 -7.80 -6.46
N ILE A 63 -5.84 -9.06 -6.06
CA ILE A 63 -6.65 -10.19 -6.55
C ILE A 63 -8.09 -10.07 -6.08
N LEU A 64 -8.30 -9.65 -4.84
CA LEU A 64 -9.63 -9.55 -4.24
C LEU A 64 -10.41 -8.33 -4.78
N ASP A 65 -9.75 -7.19 -4.99
CA ASP A 65 -10.36 -5.98 -5.58
C ASP A 65 -10.73 -6.19 -7.05
N ALA A 66 -10.05 -7.08 -7.77
CA ALA A 66 -10.43 -7.43 -9.13
C ALA A 66 -11.80 -8.16 -9.24
N PHE A 67 -12.38 -8.62 -8.13
CA PHE A 67 -13.70 -9.24 -8.14
C PHE A 67 -14.82 -8.20 -8.11
N PRO A 68 -15.75 -8.22 -9.07
CA PRO A 68 -16.88 -7.29 -9.09
C PRO A 68 -17.70 -7.37 -7.79
N GLY A 69 -17.96 -6.22 -7.18
CA GLY A 69 -18.75 -6.11 -5.95
C GLY A 69 -17.96 -6.31 -4.67
N ILE A 70 -16.64 -6.51 -4.75
CA ILE A 70 -15.72 -6.45 -3.62
C ILE A 70 -14.93 -5.15 -3.74
N ASP A 71 -14.94 -4.35 -2.68
CA ASP A 71 -14.08 -3.16 -2.54
C ASP A 71 -13.41 -3.27 -1.16
N LEU A 72 -12.08 -3.42 -1.16
CA LEU A 72 -11.29 -3.55 0.05
C LEU A 72 -10.83 -2.20 0.61
N SER A 73 -11.16 -1.08 -0.02
CA SER A 73 -10.79 0.25 0.47
C SER A 73 -11.23 0.45 1.93
N PRO A 74 -10.36 0.98 2.81
CA PRO A 74 -9.04 1.57 2.55
C PRO A 74 -7.86 0.60 2.81
N ALA A 75 -7.92 -0.64 2.31
CA ALA A 75 -6.91 -1.67 2.60
C ALA A 75 -5.50 -1.29 2.15
N TRP A 76 -5.35 -0.52 1.07
CA TRP A 76 -4.05 -0.09 0.57
C TRP A 76 -3.33 0.80 1.59
N THR A 77 -4.01 1.85 2.07
CA THR A 77 -3.45 2.74 3.09
C THR A 77 -3.21 2.01 4.40
N ALA A 78 -4.13 1.12 4.80
CA ALA A 78 -3.99 0.31 6.00
C ALA A 78 -2.74 -0.59 5.95
N TYR A 79 -2.47 -1.23 4.82
CA TYR A 79 -1.27 -2.03 4.61
C TYR A 79 0.02 -1.20 4.75
N VAL A 80 0.08 -0.02 4.13
CA VAL A 80 1.26 0.86 4.22
C VAL A 80 1.48 1.31 5.67
N ALA A 81 0.41 1.68 6.39
CA ALA A 81 0.45 2.03 7.79
C ALA A 81 0.98 0.88 8.66
N TYR A 82 0.47 -0.33 8.46
CA TYR A 82 0.94 -1.53 9.13
C TYR A 82 2.44 -1.76 8.91
N LYS A 83 2.91 -1.73 7.66
CA LYS A 83 4.35 -1.92 7.35
C LYS A 83 5.22 -0.84 7.97
N TYR A 84 4.75 0.40 8.01
CA TYR A 84 5.47 1.50 8.64
C TYR A 84 5.62 1.30 10.15
N LEU A 85 4.53 0.98 10.84
CA LEU A 85 4.52 0.74 12.28
C LEU A 85 5.40 -0.46 12.66
N THR A 86 5.28 -1.58 11.95
CA THR A 86 6.10 -2.78 12.18
C THR A 86 7.60 -2.49 12.01
N LYS A 87 7.98 -1.73 10.97
CA LYS A 87 9.38 -1.34 10.75
C LYS A 87 9.92 -0.39 11.83
N LYS A 88 9.06 0.51 12.33
CA LYS A 88 9.40 1.40 13.44
C LYS A 88 9.59 0.63 14.75
N THR A 89 8.75 -0.36 15.04
CA THR A 89 8.82 -1.20 16.25
C THR A 89 10.03 -2.13 16.22
N ALA A 90 10.27 -2.85 15.11
CA ALA A 90 11.44 -3.73 14.99
C ALA A 90 12.78 -3.00 15.17
N ARG A 91 12.85 -1.72 14.78
CA ARG A 91 14.05 -0.89 14.96
C ARG A 91 14.23 -0.42 16.41
N LYS A 92 13.17 -0.35 17.22
CA LYS A 92 13.30 -0.07 18.66
C LYS A 92 13.91 -1.26 19.39
N VAL A 93 13.40 -2.47 19.13
CA VAL A 93 13.84 -3.71 19.81
C VAL A 93 15.30 -4.06 19.52
N LYS A 94 15.79 -3.84 18.29
CA LYS A 94 17.17 -4.23 17.90
C LYS A 94 18.28 -3.34 18.50
N VAL A 95 17.94 -2.31 19.25
CA VAL A 95 18.91 -1.34 19.80
C VAL A 95 18.84 -1.27 21.34
N GLU A 96 18.01 -2.12 21.94
CA GLU A 96 18.08 -2.50 23.36
C GLU A 96 18.91 -3.79 23.49
#